data_AF-A0A1Q3BKY7-F1
#
_entry.id   AF-A0A1Q3BKY7-F1
#
_cell.length_a   1.000
_cell.length_b   1.000
_cell.length_c   1.000
_cell.angle_alpha   90.00
_cell.angle_beta   90.00
_cell.angle_gamma   90.00
#
_symmetry.space_group_name_H-M   'P 1'
#
loop_
_entity.id
_entity.type
_entity.pdbx_description
1 polymer ?
#
loop_
_entity_poly.entity_id
_entity_poly.type
_entity_poly.pdbx_seq_one_letter_code
_entity_poly.pdbx_strand_id
1 'polypeptide(L)'
;MKSNRICLLSMRRSILDHLKSGLPTDCIAKELMTAISERYRVSSNADIGSLLQVLFNMNYDGNGGVRDYVIRMVDYQTKLKALKVDLPDTCIVHQALCHTRPYGCDYHVTRFLSETST
;
A
#
# COMPACT_ATOMS: atom_id res chain seq x y z
N MET A 1 10.76 -15.83 -35.13
CA MET A 1 10.94 -14.37 -34.92
C MET A 1 9.65 -13.53 -35.06
N LYS A 2 8.69 -13.87 -35.93
CA LYS A 2 7.42 -13.10 -36.10
C LYS A 2 6.56 -12.99 -34.82
N SER A 3 6.43 -14.07 -34.05
CA SER A 3 5.61 -14.11 -32.82
C SER A 3 6.06 -13.13 -31.73
N ASN A 4 7.37 -13.02 -31.50
CA ASN A 4 7.94 -12.07 -30.53
C ASN A 4 7.59 -10.61 -30.89
N ARG A 5 7.65 -10.27 -32.18
CA ARG A 5 7.32 -8.93 -32.69
C ARG A 5 5.84 -8.60 -32.51
N ILE A 6 4.94 -9.56 -32.75
CA ILE A 6 3.49 -9.39 -32.52
C ILE A 6 3.20 -9.20 -31.03
N CYS A 7 3.79 -10.03 -30.16
CA CYS A 7 3.64 -9.92 -28.72
C CYS A 7 4.08 -8.53 -28.21
N LEU A 8 5.26 -8.07 -28.64
CA LEU A 8 5.83 -6.80 -28.23
C LEU A 8 4.98 -5.59 -28.67
N LEU A 9 4.43 -5.61 -29.89
CA LEU A 9 3.48 -4.59 -30.35
C LEU A 9 2.19 -4.59 -29.52
N SER A 10 1.66 -5.76 -29.20
CA SER A 10 0.45 -5.89 -28.36
C SER A 10 0.69 -5.35 -26.96
N MET A 11 1.80 -5.73 -26.33
CA MET A 11 2.18 -5.25 -25.00
C MET A 11 2.36 -3.73 -24.98
N ARG A 12 3.07 -3.16 -25.95
CA ARG A 12 3.26 -1.71 -26.06
C ARG A 12 1.94 -0.97 -26.32
N ARG A 13 0.98 -1.58 -27.01
CA ARG A 13 -0.32 -0.95 -27.25
C ARG A 13 -1.19 -0.87 -25.99
N SER A 14 -1.07 -1.83 -25.09
CA SER A 14 -1.82 -1.86 -23.82
C SER A 14 -1.26 -0.93 -22.74
N ILE A 15 -0.02 -0.46 -22.89
CA ILE A 15 0.62 0.46 -21.94
C ILE A 15 0.24 1.90 -22.26
N LEU A 16 -0.13 2.68 -21.24
CA LEU A 16 -0.42 4.11 -21.38
C LEU A 16 0.81 4.88 -21.88
N ASP A 17 0.61 5.86 -22.77
CA ASP A 17 1.73 6.53 -23.47
C ASP A 17 2.73 7.20 -22.52
N HIS A 18 2.27 7.77 -21.42
CA HIS A 18 3.14 8.40 -20.41
C HIS A 18 4.02 7.39 -19.66
N LEU A 19 3.66 6.10 -19.64
CA LEU A 19 4.43 5.01 -19.01
C LEU A 19 5.42 4.35 -19.97
N LYS A 20 5.36 4.69 -21.28
CA LYS A 20 6.30 4.19 -22.29
C LYS A 20 7.66 4.85 -22.18
N SER A 21 7.73 6.06 -21.60
CA SER A 21 8.96 6.82 -21.48
C SER A 21 9.96 6.07 -20.58
N GLY A 22 10.98 5.49 -21.21
CA GLY A 22 12.03 4.71 -20.55
C GLY A 22 11.82 3.19 -20.50
N LEU A 23 10.82 2.66 -21.22
CA LEU A 23 10.85 1.24 -21.59
C LEU A 23 11.84 1.03 -22.75
N PRO A 24 12.58 -0.09 -22.78
CA PRO A 24 13.54 -0.37 -23.85
C PRO A 24 12.85 -0.47 -25.21
N THR A 25 13.33 0.31 -26.19
CA THR A 25 12.73 0.45 -27.54
C THR A 25 13.07 -0.72 -28.46
N ASP A 26 14.23 -1.35 -28.27
CA ASP A 26 14.70 -2.50 -29.04
C ASP A 26 15.07 -3.66 -28.10
N CYS A 27 14.06 -4.41 -27.68
CA CYS A 27 14.21 -5.57 -26.80
C CYS A 27 13.31 -6.72 -27.26
N ILE A 28 13.48 -7.91 -26.69
CA ILE A 28 12.51 -9.00 -26.88
C ILE A 28 11.35 -8.89 -25.87
N ALA A 29 10.21 -9.52 -26.16
CA ALA A 29 9.02 -9.42 -25.32
C ALA A 29 9.29 -9.81 -23.85
N LYS A 30 10.17 -10.79 -23.63
CA LYS A 30 10.59 -11.21 -22.29
C LYS A 30 11.31 -10.10 -21.52
N GLU A 31 12.23 -9.39 -22.17
CA GLU A 31 12.97 -8.27 -21.55
C GLU A 31 12.04 -7.09 -21.26
N LEU A 32 11.09 -6.81 -22.16
CA LEU A 32 10.06 -5.80 -21.93
C LEU A 32 9.20 -6.15 -20.70
N MET A 33 8.76 -7.41 -20.58
CA MET A 33 8.04 -7.89 -19.39
C MET A 33 8.86 -7.70 -18.11
N THR A 34 10.14 -8.07 -18.11
CA THR A 34 11.01 -7.89 -16.95
C THR A 34 11.17 -6.42 -16.60
N ALA A 35 11.41 -5.55 -17.58
CA ALA A 35 11.56 -4.10 -17.35
C ALA A 35 10.29 -3.47 -16.77
N ILE A 36 9.11 -3.88 -17.26
CA ILE A 36 7.82 -3.50 -16.69
C ILE A 36 7.72 -4.01 -15.26
N SER A 37 7.92 -5.31 -15.03
CA SER A 37 7.84 -5.91 -13.69
C SER A 37 8.73 -5.19 -12.68
N GLU A 38 9.98 -4.87 -13.03
CA GLU A 38 10.90 -4.16 -12.14
C GLU A 38 10.45 -2.72 -11.86
N ARG A 39 10.00 -1.97 -12.87
CA ARG A 39 9.49 -0.61 -12.66
C ARG A 39 8.27 -0.57 -11.74
N TYR A 40 7.32 -1.48 -11.95
CA TYR A 40 6.12 -1.55 -11.12
C TYR A 40 6.41 -2.12 -9.73
N ARG A 41 7.44 -2.97 -9.57
CA ARG A 41 7.94 -3.41 -8.26
C ARG A 41 8.50 -2.25 -7.45
N VAL A 42 9.28 -1.36 -8.07
CA VAL A 42 9.80 -0.14 -7.41
C VAL A 42 8.64 0.78 -7.00
N SER A 43 7.63 0.97 -7.86
CA SER A 43 6.42 1.72 -7.51
C SER A 43 5.69 1.09 -6.33
N SER A 44 5.46 -0.22 -6.36
CA SER A 44 4.82 -0.95 -5.25
C SER A 44 5.58 -0.79 -3.94
N ASN A 45 6.91 -0.77 -3.97
CA ASN A 45 7.72 -0.54 -2.77
C ASN A 45 7.61 0.91 -2.27
N ALA A 46 7.52 1.89 -3.18
CA ALA A 46 7.28 3.28 -2.81
C ALA A 46 5.88 3.47 -2.21
N ASP A 47 4.87 2.80 -2.76
CA ASP A 47 3.49 2.80 -2.24
C ASP A 47 3.42 2.14 -0.85
N ILE A 48 4.08 0.99 -0.66
CA ILE A 48 4.24 0.34 0.65
C ILE A 48 4.91 1.31 1.65
N GLY A 49 6.02 1.94 1.25
CA GLY A 49 6.74 2.89 2.10
C GLY A 49 5.88 4.09 2.49
N SER A 50 5.12 4.65 1.55
CA SER A 50 4.21 5.76 1.80
C SER A 50 3.07 5.37 2.74
N LEU A 51 2.44 4.21 2.52
CA LEU A 51 1.38 3.70 3.40
C LEU A 51 1.88 3.42 4.82
N LEU A 52 3.07 2.82 4.95
CA LEU A 52 3.71 2.63 6.26
C LEU A 52 4.02 3.97 6.92
N GLN A 53 4.57 4.94 6.18
CA GLN A 53 4.87 6.26 6.74
C GLN A 53 3.60 6.97 7.24
N VAL A 54 2.50 6.89 6.49
CA VAL A 54 1.21 7.45 6.91
C VAL A 54 0.68 6.73 8.14
N LEU A 55 0.65 5.40 8.14
CA LEU A 55 0.20 4.60 9.28
C LEU A 55 1.04 4.85 10.53
N PHE A 56 2.36 4.99 10.38
CA PHE A 56 3.28 5.17 11.49
C PHE A 56 3.34 6.59 12.05
N ASN A 57 2.96 7.60 11.26
CA ASN A 57 2.97 9.01 11.67
C ASN A 57 1.57 9.58 11.93
N MET A 58 0.53 8.76 11.75
CA MET A 58 -0.86 9.15 11.94
C MET A 58 -1.17 9.35 13.43
N ASN A 59 -1.21 10.60 13.86
CA ASN A 59 -1.67 10.98 15.20
C ASN A 59 -3.20 11.08 15.26
N TYR A 60 -3.76 10.80 16.44
CA TYR A 60 -5.15 11.16 16.72
C TYR A 60 -5.23 12.67 16.93
N ASP A 61 -5.98 13.35 16.08
CA ASP A 61 -6.11 14.82 16.08
C ASP A 61 -7.19 15.33 17.05
N GLY A 62 -7.88 14.43 17.76
CA GLY A 62 -9.03 14.78 18.60
C GLY A 62 -10.28 15.21 17.81
N ASN A 63 -10.20 15.22 16.48
CA ASN A 63 -11.25 15.70 15.61
C ASN A 63 -11.91 14.51 14.88
N GLY A 64 -13.03 14.06 15.42
CA GLY A 64 -13.69 12.80 15.04
C GLY A 64 -13.61 11.77 16.16
N GLY A 65 -14.39 10.69 16.06
CA GLY A 65 -14.38 9.65 17.10
C GLY A 65 -13.12 8.79 17.03
N VAL A 66 -12.73 8.20 18.17
CA VAL A 66 -11.70 7.14 18.22
C VAL A 66 -12.01 6.00 17.23
N ARG A 67 -13.29 5.71 17.01
CA ARG A 67 -13.76 4.75 16.01
C ARG A 67 -13.31 5.10 14.59
N ASP A 68 -13.43 6.36 14.19
CA ASP A 68 -13.04 6.80 12.83
C ASP A 68 -11.53 6.75 12.65
N TYR A 69 -10.79 7.03 13.73
CA TYR A 69 -9.34 6.84 13.76
C TYR A 69 -8.93 5.38 13.56
N VAL A 70 -9.52 4.45 14.32
CA VAL A 70 -9.22 3.01 14.20
C VAL A 70 -9.62 2.47 12.82
N ILE A 71 -10.78 2.86 12.28
CA ILE A 71 -11.21 2.45 10.93
C ILE A 71 -10.20 2.90 9.88
N ARG A 72 -9.69 4.13 9.96
CA ARG A 72 -8.64 4.61 9.05
C ARG A 72 -7.37 3.77 9.16
N MET A 73 -6.95 3.38 10.36
CA MET A 73 -5.79 2.50 10.53
C MET A 73 -5.97 1.12 9.89
N VAL A 74 -7.15 0.51 10.05
CA VAL A 74 -7.49 -0.79 9.43
C VAL A 74 -7.58 -0.68 7.90
N ASP A 75 -8.04 0.46 7.37
CA ASP A 75 -8.01 0.72 5.92
C ASP A 75 -6.58 0.71 5.36
N TYR A 76 -5.64 1.36 6.05
CA TYR A 76 -4.22 1.31 5.67
C TYR A 76 -3.61 -0.10 5.78
N GLN A 77 -3.95 -0.84 6.83
CA GLN A 77 -3.56 -2.26 6.97
C GLN A 77 -4.07 -3.09 5.78
N THR A 78 -5.34 -2.89 5.39
CA THR A 78 -5.96 -3.61 4.27
C THR A 78 -5.29 -3.28 2.93
N LYS A 79 -4.93 -2.01 2.72
CA LYS A 79 -4.17 -1.57 1.53
C LYS A 79 -2.77 -2.20 1.49
N LEU A 80 -2.10 -2.30 2.63
CA LEU A 80 -0.80 -3.00 2.73
C LEU A 80 -0.94 -4.49 2.45
N LYS A 81 -2.01 -5.13 2.94
CA LYS A 81 -2.30 -6.54 2.65
C LYS A 81 -2.51 -6.79 1.16
N ALA A 82 -3.16 -5.87 0.45
CA ALA A 82 -3.30 -5.94 -1.01
C ALA A 82 -1.94 -5.86 -1.75
N LEU A 83 -0.95 -5.21 -1.16
CA LEU A 83 0.44 -5.14 -1.64
C LEU A 83 1.32 -6.31 -1.12
N LYS A 84 0.70 -7.36 -0.58
CA LYS A 84 1.36 -8.55 0.02
C LYS A 84 2.18 -8.26 1.27
N VAL A 85 1.91 -7.16 1.97
CA VAL A 85 2.48 -6.84 3.27
C VAL A 85 1.42 -7.13 4.33
N ASP A 86 1.57 -8.24 5.03
CA ASP A 86 0.65 -8.60 6.12
C ASP A 86 1.17 -8.04 7.43
N LEU A 87 0.46 -7.05 7.96
CA LEU A 87 0.74 -6.48 9.28
C LEU A 87 -0.16 -7.18 10.31
N PRO A 88 0.41 -7.69 11.41
CA PRO A 88 -0.40 -8.32 12.45
C PRO A 88 -1.28 -7.28 13.13
N ASP A 89 -2.49 -7.68 13.54
CA ASP A 89 -3.44 -6.78 14.22
C ASP A 89 -2.83 -6.17 15.49
N THR A 90 -1.94 -6.90 16.17
CA THR A 90 -1.17 -6.40 17.32
C THR A 90 -0.33 -5.15 17.01
N CYS A 91 0.18 -5.03 15.77
CA CYS A 91 0.90 -3.84 15.33
C CYS A 91 -0.05 -2.63 15.22
N ILE A 92 -1.23 -2.84 14.65
CA ILE A 92 -2.26 -1.79 14.51
C ILE A 92 -2.75 -1.32 15.87
N VAL A 93 -3.00 -2.27 16.78
CA VAL A 93 -3.41 -1.98 18.16
C VAL A 93 -2.34 -1.20 18.92
N HIS A 94 -1.09 -1.67 18.87
CA HIS A 94 0.03 -0.99 19.52
C HIS A 94 0.21 0.44 18.99
N GLN A 95 0.14 0.58 17.67
CA GLN A 95 0.27 1.86 17.00
C GLN A 95 -0.87 2.81 17.40
N ALA A 96 -2.12 2.34 17.42
CA ALA A 96 -3.27 3.14 17.82
C ALA A 96 -3.12 3.69 19.24
N LEU A 97 -2.72 2.83 20.18
CA LEU A 97 -2.47 3.20 21.58
C LEU A 97 -1.37 4.26 21.72
N CYS A 98 -0.24 4.06 21.04
CA CYS A 98 0.89 4.98 21.10
C CYS A 98 0.52 6.40 20.65
N HIS A 99 -0.35 6.53 19.64
CA HIS A 99 -0.75 7.81 19.05
C HIS A 99 -1.92 8.48 19.79
N THR A 100 -2.68 7.73 20.58
CA THR A 100 -3.72 8.29 21.47
C THR A 100 -3.23 8.63 22.87
N ARG A 101 -2.05 8.14 23.25
CA ARG A 101 -1.42 8.33 24.57
C ARG A 101 -1.28 9.80 25.02
N PRO A 102 -0.84 10.75 24.17
CA PRO A 102 -0.73 12.15 24.59
C PRO A 102 -2.08 12.86 24.77
N TYR A 103 -3.19 12.25 24.33
CA TYR A 103 -4.55 12.81 24.41
C TYR A 103 -5.42 12.13 25.49
N GLY A 104 -4.87 11.13 26.19
CA GLY A 104 -5.59 10.38 27.22
C GLY A 104 -6.72 9.51 26.67
N CYS A 105 -6.79 9.23 25.37
CA CYS A 105 -7.89 8.48 24.75
C CYS A 105 -7.68 6.94 24.75
N ASP A 106 -6.68 6.42 25.46
CA ASP A 106 -6.34 4.99 25.52
C ASP A 106 -7.52 4.09 25.94
N TYR A 107 -8.38 4.55 26.85
CA TYR A 107 -9.52 3.77 27.36
C TYR A 107 -10.61 3.55 26.30
N HIS A 108 -10.76 4.48 25.35
CA HIS A 108 -11.72 4.34 24.26
C HIS A 108 -11.20 3.43 23.15
N VAL A 109 -9.89 3.47 22.86
CA VAL A 109 -9.25 2.61 21.86
C VAL A 109 -9.26 1.15 22.32
N THR A 110 -8.82 0.89 23.56
CA THR A 110 -8.80 -0.46 24.14
C THR A 110 -10.18 -1.10 24.18
N ARG A 111 -11.21 -0.33 24.57
CA ARG A 111 -12.60 -0.80 24.58
C ARG A 111 -13.10 -1.17 23.19
N PHE A 112 -12.90 -0.30 22.19
CA PHE A 112 -13.33 -0.56 20.82
C PHE A 112 -12.69 -1.85 20.25
N LEU A 113 -11.39 -2.04 20.48
CA LEU A 113 -10.67 -3.23 20.02
C LEU A 113 -11.11 -4.52 20.74
N SER A 114 -11.49 -4.42 22.02
CA SER A 114 -12.04 -5.56 22.76
C SER A 114 -13.43 -5.97 22.27
N GLU A 115 -14.24 -5.00 21.83
CA GLU A 115 -15.59 -5.23 21.29
C GLU A 115 -15.55 -5.84 19.88
N THR A 116 -14.51 -5.59 19.08
CA THR A 116 -14.36 -6.14 17.72
C THR A 116 -13.69 -7.51 17.64
N SER A 117 -13.18 -8.05 18.76
CA SER A 117 -12.50 -9.36 18.80
C SER A 117 -13.40 -10.53 19.21
N THR A 118 -14.73 -10.36 19.17
CA THR A 118 -15.74 -11.40 19.43
C THR A 118 -16.46 -11.77 18.13
#